data_AF-A0A433EM36-F1
#
_entry.id   AF-A0A433EM36-F1
#
_cell.length_a   1.000
_cell.length_b   1.000
_cell.length_c   1.000
_cell.angle_alpha   90.00
_cell.angle_beta   90.00
_cell.angle_gamma   90.00
#
_symmetry.space_group_name_H-M   'P 1'
#
loop_
_entity.id
_entity.type
_entity.pdbx_description
1 polymer ?
#
loop_
_entity_poly.entity_id
_entity_poly.type
_entity_poly.pdbx_seq_one_letter_code
_entity_poly.pdbx_strand_id
1 'polypeptide(L)'
;MTWAGALNKAINNTGSVDQNLSNKQGLNKLWLCTGILLAATAVMLGAFGAHGLKAILAPSALTTFEIGVRYQMYHGLAIVALPALSAYGSPKWLNAVAALFVVGCALFSGSLYLLAVTGNGLFGPITPLGGLCFIIGWIALAVAVFKGKTND
;
A
#
# COMPACT_ATOMS: atom_id res chain seq x y z
N MET A 1 12.23 50.04 -16.80
CA MET A 1 11.96 48.60 -16.97
C MET A 1 11.44 48.40 -18.38
N THR A 2 12.11 47.61 -19.23
CA THR A 2 11.71 47.46 -20.64
C THR A 2 10.56 46.45 -20.78
N TRP A 3 9.68 46.65 -21.75
CA TRP A 3 8.56 45.75 -22.05
C TRP A 3 9.03 44.31 -22.34
N ALA A 4 10.20 44.17 -22.98
CA ALA A 4 10.87 42.89 -23.20
C ALA A 4 11.28 42.19 -21.89
N GLY A 5 11.73 42.95 -20.89
CA GLY A 5 12.07 42.41 -19.56
C GLY A 5 10.84 41.92 -18.79
N ALA A 6 9.70 42.59 -18.93
CA ALA A 6 8.44 42.18 -18.32
C ALA A 6 7.88 40.89 -18.96
N LEU A 7 7.95 40.77 -20.28
CA LEU A 7 7.57 39.56 -21.02
C LEU A 7 8.45 38.35 -20.67
N ASN A 8 9.77 38.54 -20.64
CA ASN A 8 10.69 37.46 -20.28
C ASN A 8 10.47 37.00 -18.82
N LYS A 9 10.15 37.93 -17.91
CA LYS A 9 9.79 37.60 -16.52
C LYS A 9 8.47 36.83 -16.45
N ALA A 10 7.46 37.20 -17.24
CA ALA A 10 6.17 36.50 -17.27
C ALA A 10 6.29 35.08 -17.81
N ILE A 11 7.04 34.88 -18.90
CA ILE A 11 7.29 33.56 -19.53
C ILE A 11 8.09 32.64 -18.60
N ASN A 12 9.11 33.17 -17.92
CA ASN A 12 9.89 32.38 -16.96
C ASN A 12 9.09 32.04 -15.69
N ASN A 13 8.09 32.85 -15.35
CA ASN A 13 7.24 32.61 -14.18
C ASN A 13 6.11 31.60 -14.46
N THR A 14 5.58 31.53 -15.70
CA THR A 14 4.62 30.48 -16.08
C THR A 14 5.27 29.10 -16.18
N GLY A 15 6.46 29.01 -16.78
CA GLY A 15 7.22 27.75 -16.84
C GLY A 15 7.64 27.21 -15.47
N SER A 16 7.92 28.10 -14.50
CA SER A 16 8.25 27.69 -13.13
C SER A 16 7.03 27.25 -12.34
N VAL A 17 5.84 27.84 -12.54
CA VAL A 17 4.59 27.43 -11.86
C VAL A 17 4.15 26.04 -12.32
N ASP A 18 4.21 25.74 -13.62
CA ASP A 18 3.82 24.45 -14.17
C ASP A 18 4.79 23.32 -13.78
N GLN A 19 6.10 23.60 -13.78
CA GLN A 19 7.09 22.66 -13.26
C GLN A 19 6.92 22.45 -11.75
N ASN A 20 6.66 23.48 -10.96
CA ASN A 20 6.41 23.35 -9.51
C ASN A 20 5.11 22.60 -9.19
N LEU A 21 4.09 22.67 -10.06
CA LEU A 21 2.89 21.82 -9.96
C LEU A 21 3.21 20.36 -10.28
N SER A 22 4.04 20.09 -11.29
CA SER A 22 4.46 18.72 -11.66
C SER A 22 5.42 18.09 -10.64
N ASN A 23 6.16 18.93 -9.89
CA ASN A 23 7.20 18.50 -8.94
C ASN A 23 6.69 18.31 -7.50
N LYS A 24 5.37 18.51 -7.25
CA LYS A 24 4.74 18.00 -6.03
C LYS A 24 4.68 16.47 -6.12
N GLN A 25 5.72 15.81 -5.63
CA GLN A 25 5.80 14.34 -5.54
C GLN A 25 4.52 13.81 -4.93
N GLY A 26 3.63 13.21 -5.72
CA GLY A 26 2.38 12.61 -5.25
C GLY A 26 2.59 11.19 -4.70
N LEU A 27 1.51 10.48 -4.38
CA LEU A 27 1.59 9.03 -4.20
C LEU A 27 2.10 8.39 -5.49
N ASN A 28 3.12 7.55 -5.42
CA ASN A 28 3.64 6.87 -6.60
C ASN A 28 2.56 5.96 -7.20
N LYS A 29 2.28 6.13 -8.50
CA LYS A 29 1.30 5.32 -9.24
C LYS A 29 1.59 3.82 -9.13
N LEU A 30 2.86 3.44 -8.98
CA LEU A 30 3.26 2.06 -8.76
C LEU A 30 2.60 1.47 -7.51
N TRP A 31 2.50 2.22 -6.41
CA TRP A 31 1.83 1.73 -5.20
C TRP A 31 0.36 1.46 -5.44
N LEU A 32 -0.33 2.34 -6.16
CA LEU A 32 -1.73 2.15 -6.50
C LEU A 32 -1.93 0.87 -7.35
N CYS A 33 -1.09 0.68 -8.36
CA CYS A 33 -1.08 -0.56 -9.15
C CYS A 33 -0.84 -1.79 -8.27
N THR A 34 0.14 -1.74 -7.36
CA THR A 34 0.41 -2.84 -6.43
C THR A 34 -0.77 -3.14 -5.51
N GLY A 35 -1.45 -2.12 -4.97
CA GLY A 35 -2.65 -2.28 -4.15
C GLY A 35 -3.78 -2.98 -4.90
N ILE A 36 -4.03 -2.58 -6.15
CA ILE A 36 -5.02 -3.22 -7.04
C ILE A 36 -4.64 -4.68 -7.30
N LEU A 37 -3.37 -4.96 -7.61
CA LEU A 37 -2.91 -6.33 -7.85
C LEU A 37 -3.01 -7.19 -6.60
N LEU A 38 -2.70 -6.65 -5.41
CA LEU A 38 -2.86 -7.34 -4.13
C LEU A 38 -4.33 -7.69 -3.86
N ALA A 39 -5.25 -6.75 -4.10
CA ALA A 39 -6.69 -7.01 -3.93
C ALA A 39 -7.19 -8.06 -4.93
N ALA A 40 -6.83 -7.92 -6.21
CA ALA A 40 -7.23 -8.87 -7.26
C ALA A 40 -6.70 -10.29 -7.00
N THR A 41 -5.43 -10.42 -6.62
CA THR A 41 -4.84 -11.71 -6.26
C THR A 41 -5.45 -12.29 -4.98
N ALA A 42 -5.86 -11.46 -4.02
CA ALA A 42 -6.60 -11.94 -2.85
C ALA A 42 -7.98 -12.51 -3.25
N VAL A 43 -8.71 -11.91 -4.19
CA VAL A 43 -9.95 -12.50 -4.73
C VAL A 43 -9.68 -13.86 -5.36
N MET A 44 -8.66 -13.94 -6.23
CA MET A 44 -8.30 -15.20 -6.91
C MET A 44 -7.94 -16.30 -5.91
N LEU A 45 -7.08 -15.99 -4.94
CA LEU A 45 -6.67 -16.93 -3.90
C LEU A 45 -7.83 -17.31 -2.99
N GLY A 46 -8.73 -16.39 -2.64
CA GLY A 46 -9.92 -16.68 -1.84
C GLY A 46 -10.86 -17.66 -2.55
N ALA A 47 -11.14 -17.45 -3.84
CA ALA A 47 -11.93 -18.38 -4.64
C ALA A 47 -11.24 -19.76 -4.75
N PHE A 48 -9.92 -19.78 -4.97
CA PHE A 48 -9.14 -21.01 -5.01
C PHE A 48 -9.14 -21.74 -3.66
N GLY A 49 -9.08 -21.02 -2.54
CA GLY A 49 -9.20 -21.59 -1.19
C GLY A 49 -10.55 -22.28 -0.98
N ALA A 50 -11.64 -21.55 -1.26
CA ALA A 50 -13.01 -22.02 -1.02
C ALA A 50 -13.42 -23.22 -1.87
N HIS A 51 -12.94 -23.30 -3.12
CA HIS A 51 -13.33 -24.33 -4.07
C HIS A 51 -12.24 -25.38 -4.34
N GLY A 52 -10.98 -24.95 -4.46
CA GLY A 52 -9.85 -25.80 -4.83
C GLY A 52 -9.16 -26.46 -3.64
N LEU A 53 -8.92 -25.72 -2.56
CA LEU A 53 -8.14 -26.22 -1.42
C LEU A 53 -8.99 -26.86 -0.32
N LYS A 54 -10.29 -26.56 -0.25
CA LYS A 54 -11.18 -27.02 0.83
C LYS A 54 -11.23 -28.54 1.01
N ALA A 55 -11.11 -29.32 -0.07
CA ALA A 55 -11.11 -30.78 -0.03
C ALA A 55 -9.70 -31.38 0.19
N ILE A 56 -8.66 -30.56 0.11
CA ILE A 56 -7.25 -31.01 0.14
C ILE A 56 -6.62 -30.69 1.49
N LEU A 57 -6.86 -29.48 2.00
CA LEU A 57 -6.27 -29.00 3.24
C LEU A 57 -7.09 -29.40 4.46
N ALA A 58 -6.39 -29.68 5.58
CA ALA A 58 -7.04 -29.78 6.87
C ALA A 58 -7.77 -28.47 7.23
N PRO A 59 -8.88 -28.50 7.98
CA PRO A 59 -9.66 -27.31 8.30
C PRO A 59 -8.84 -26.16 8.95
N SER A 60 -7.86 -26.50 9.79
CA SER A 60 -6.95 -25.52 10.40
C SER A 60 -6.05 -24.85 9.38
N ALA A 61 -5.45 -25.61 8.46
CA ALA A 61 -4.61 -25.08 7.38
C ALA A 61 -5.40 -24.21 6.40
N LEU A 62 -6.64 -24.62 6.06
CA LEU A 62 -7.54 -23.80 5.25
C LEU A 62 -7.85 -22.47 5.95
N THR A 63 -8.15 -22.52 7.25
CA THR A 63 -8.38 -21.29 8.05
C THR A 63 -7.15 -20.38 8.03
N THR A 64 -5.95 -20.95 8.17
CA THR A 64 -4.68 -20.21 8.07
C THR A 64 -4.52 -19.53 6.70
N PHE A 65 -4.81 -20.25 5.62
CA PHE A 65 -4.78 -19.71 4.26
C PHE A 65 -5.77 -18.54 4.10
N GLU A 66 -7.01 -18.70 4.55
CA GLU A 66 -8.05 -17.67 4.49
C GLU A 66 -7.71 -16.42 5.32
N ILE A 67 -7.02 -16.57 6.46
CA ILE A 67 -6.48 -15.43 7.21
C ILE A 67 -5.49 -14.64 6.35
N GLY A 68 -4.57 -15.31 5.65
CA GLY A 68 -3.65 -14.66 4.71
C GLY A 68 -4.41 -13.87 3.63
N VAL A 69 -5.42 -14.48 3.01
CA VAL A 69 -6.24 -13.85 1.96
C VAL A 69 -6.91 -12.59 2.48
N ARG A 70 -7.53 -12.66 3.66
CA ARG A 70 -8.24 -11.55 4.26
C ARG A 70 -7.32 -10.36 4.55
N TYR A 71 -6.15 -10.61 5.14
CA TYR A 71 -5.19 -9.54 5.44
C TYR A 71 -4.59 -8.93 4.17
N GLN A 72 -4.32 -9.74 3.14
CA GLN A 72 -3.89 -9.23 1.83
C GLN A 72 -4.95 -8.33 1.20
N MET A 73 -6.23 -8.74 1.23
CA MET A 73 -7.35 -7.94 0.70
C MET A 73 -7.46 -6.60 1.43
N TYR A 74 -7.50 -6.60 2.76
CA TYR A 74 -7.67 -5.36 3.53
C TYR A 74 -6.56 -4.35 3.26
N HIS A 75 -5.31 -4.79 3.19
CA HIS A 75 -4.18 -3.89 2.96
C HIS A 75 -4.05 -3.51 1.48
N GLY A 76 -4.42 -4.39 0.55
CA GLY A 76 -4.58 -4.03 -0.87
C GLY A 76 -5.58 -2.90 -1.05
N LEU A 77 -6.79 -3.03 -0.47
CA LEU A 77 -7.81 -1.99 -0.51
C LEU A 77 -7.39 -0.71 0.22
N ALA A 78 -6.69 -0.83 1.36
CA ALA A 78 -6.14 0.34 2.06
C ALA A 78 -5.18 1.14 1.17
N ILE A 79 -4.31 0.47 0.40
CA ILE A 79 -3.44 1.13 -0.58
C ILE A 79 -4.26 1.80 -1.69
N VAL A 80 -5.30 1.14 -2.21
CA VAL A 80 -6.21 1.72 -3.21
C VAL A 80 -6.93 2.98 -2.69
N ALA A 81 -7.19 3.06 -1.37
CA ALA A 81 -7.81 4.21 -0.75
C ALA A 81 -6.85 5.39 -0.48
N LEU A 82 -5.53 5.19 -0.49
CA LEU A 82 -4.54 6.25 -0.17
C LEU A 82 -4.66 7.51 -1.06
N PRO A 83 -4.93 7.44 -2.37
CA PRO A 83 -5.16 8.64 -3.19
C PRO A 83 -6.30 9.52 -2.64
N ALA A 84 -7.38 8.94 -2.11
CA ALA A 84 -8.48 9.68 -1.52
C ALA A 84 -8.08 10.41 -0.23
N LEU A 85 -7.02 9.94 0.44
CA LEU A 85 -6.49 10.55 1.66
C LEU A 85 -5.34 11.55 1.37
N SER A 86 -5.01 11.78 0.11
CA SER A 86 -3.89 12.65 -0.31
C SER A 86 -4.04 14.12 0.09
N ALA A 87 -5.27 14.57 0.38
CA ALA A 87 -5.54 15.90 0.92
C ALA A 87 -5.12 16.05 2.38
N TYR A 88 -5.10 14.96 3.15
CA TYR A 88 -4.88 14.98 4.59
C TYR A 88 -3.44 14.65 5.01
N GLY A 89 -2.67 13.99 4.15
CA GLY A 89 -1.30 13.55 4.46
C GLY A 89 -0.27 14.07 3.48
N SER A 90 0.98 14.22 3.96
CA SER A 90 2.09 14.50 3.04
C SER A 90 2.39 13.27 2.17
N PRO A 91 2.81 13.46 0.90
CA PRO A 91 3.07 12.35 0.01
C PRO A 91 4.16 11.39 0.51
N LYS A 92 5.18 11.92 1.21
CA LYS A 92 6.23 11.10 1.84
C LYS A 92 5.64 10.05 2.79
N TRP A 93 4.70 10.47 3.65
CA TRP A 93 4.05 9.57 4.59
C TRP A 93 3.15 8.54 3.90
N LEU A 94 2.36 8.95 2.91
CA LEU A 94 1.47 8.04 2.19
C LEU A 94 2.25 6.97 1.39
N ASN A 95 3.39 7.33 0.80
CA ASN A 95 4.28 6.36 0.16
C ASN A 95 4.89 5.38 1.19
N ALA A 96 5.25 5.85 2.39
CA ALA A 96 5.76 4.98 3.45
C ALA A 96 4.68 4.00 3.97
N VAL A 97 3.44 4.45 4.13
CA VAL A 97 2.29 3.61 4.48
C VAL A 97 2.08 2.53 3.43
N ALA A 98 2.09 2.89 2.14
CA ALA A 98 1.94 1.93 1.06
C ALA A 98 3.04 0.85 1.09
N ALA A 99 4.30 1.27 1.28
CA ALA A 99 5.43 0.33 1.37
C ALA A 99 5.28 -0.63 2.56
N LEU A 100 4.89 -0.13 3.74
CA LEU A 100 4.67 -0.96 4.93
C LEU A 100 3.55 -1.99 4.72
N PHE A 101 2.46 -1.61 4.04
CA PHE A 101 1.38 -2.52 3.70
C PHE A 101 1.81 -3.57 2.68
N VAL A 102 2.58 -3.22 1.65
CA VAL A 102 3.09 -4.18 0.66
C VAL A 102 4.04 -5.20 1.32
N VAL A 103 5.01 -4.71 2.11
CA VAL A 103 5.95 -5.58 2.85
C VAL A 103 5.19 -6.45 3.85
N GLY A 104 4.21 -5.88 4.56
CA GLY A 104 3.33 -6.62 5.45
C GLY A 104 2.58 -7.74 4.73
N CYS A 105 2.03 -7.50 3.53
CA CYS A 105 1.37 -8.54 2.73
C CYS A 105 2.33 -9.67 2.36
N ALA A 106 3.54 -9.33 1.89
CA ALA A 106 4.55 -10.32 1.53
C ALA A 106 4.96 -11.20 2.73
N LEU A 107 5.22 -10.58 3.89
CA LEU A 107 5.69 -11.28 5.09
C LEU A 107 4.57 -11.99 5.85
N PHE A 108 3.39 -11.38 5.99
CA PHE A 108 2.27 -11.95 6.74
C PHE A 108 1.43 -12.88 5.88
N SER A 109 0.94 -12.41 4.72
CA SER A 109 0.01 -13.21 3.91
C SER A 109 0.77 -14.30 3.16
N GLY A 110 1.93 -13.95 2.59
CA GLY A 110 2.81 -14.91 1.92
C GLY A 110 3.27 -16.06 2.84
N SER A 111 3.67 -15.77 4.08
CA SER A 111 4.08 -16.81 5.03
C SER A 111 2.92 -17.74 5.39
N LEU A 112 1.70 -17.21 5.57
CA LEU A 112 0.53 -18.04 5.89
C LEU A 112 0.11 -18.93 4.72
N TYR A 113 0.25 -18.45 3.48
CA TYR A 113 0.02 -19.30 2.30
C TYR A 113 1.01 -20.46 2.25
N LEU A 114 2.30 -20.17 2.43
CA LEU A 114 3.34 -21.19 2.45
C LEU A 114 3.14 -22.16 3.61
N LEU A 115 2.84 -21.67 4.80
CA LEU A 115 2.55 -22.49 5.97
C LEU A 115 1.35 -23.41 5.72
N ALA A 116 0.24 -22.89 5.18
CA ALA A 116 -0.97 -23.67 4.93
C ALA A 116 -0.76 -24.76 3.88
N VAL A 117 -0.04 -24.47 2.79
CA VAL A 117 0.15 -25.41 1.68
C VAL A 117 1.25 -26.43 1.96
N THR A 118 2.33 -26.01 2.62
CA THR A 118 3.51 -26.88 2.84
C THR A 118 3.51 -27.55 4.22
N GLY A 119 2.75 -27.04 5.18
CA GLY A 119 2.82 -27.47 6.58
C GLY A 119 4.14 -27.11 7.28
N ASN A 120 5.04 -26.35 6.64
CA ASN A 120 6.36 -26.06 7.17
C ASN A 120 6.29 -24.94 8.24
N GLY A 121 6.51 -25.32 9.50
CA GLY A 121 6.49 -24.42 10.65
C GLY A 121 7.52 -23.27 10.61
N LEU A 122 8.55 -23.33 9.76
CA LEU A 122 9.54 -22.26 9.61
C LEU A 122 8.94 -20.94 9.11
N PHE A 123 7.77 -20.98 8.44
CA PHE A 123 7.08 -19.78 7.99
C PHE A 123 6.30 -19.09 9.11
N GLY A 124 5.96 -19.80 10.20
CA GLY A 124 5.20 -19.25 11.33
C GLY A 124 5.85 -18.03 11.96
N PRO A 125 7.16 -18.06 12.31
CA PRO A 125 7.86 -16.92 12.90
C PRO A 125 8.00 -15.69 12.00
N ILE A 126 7.75 -15.79 10.69
CA ILE A 126 7.81 -14.65 9.75
C ILE A 126 6.52 -13.82 9.84
N THR A 127 5.39 -14.45 10.12
CA THR A 127 4.07 -13.81 10.18
C THR A 127 4.02 -12.60 11.13
N PRO A 128 4.55 -12.67 12.37
CA PRO A 128 4.55 -11.51 13.29
C PRO A 128 5.29 -10.29 12.74
N LEU A 129 6.34 -10.47 11.94
CA LEU A 129 7.07 -9.36 11.33
C LEU A 129 6.19 -8.60 10.33
N GLY A 130 5.42 -9.32 9.52
CA GLY A 130 4.44 -8.70 8.62
C GLY A 130 3.29 -8.02 9.38
N GLY A 131 2.85 -8.61 10.50
CA GLY A 131 1.86 -7.99 11.39
C GLY A 131 2.36 -6.68 11.98
N LEU A 132 3.63 -6.61 12.37
CA LEU A 132 4.27 -5.39 12.83
C LEU A 132 4.32 -4.33 11.72
N CYS A 133 4.65 -4.70 10.48
CA CYS A 133 4.59 -3.78 9.34
C CYS A 133 3.19 -3.20 9.15
N PHE A 134 2.13 -4.02 9.26
CA PHE A 134 0.76 -3.54 9.19
C PHE A 134 0.43 -2.54 10.31
N ILE A 135 0.77 -2.87 11.56
CA ILE A 135 0.53 -2.00 12.72
C ILE A 135 1.24 -0.65 12.52
N ILE A 136 2.53 -0.67 12.17
CA ILE A 136 3.30 0.55 11.92
C ILE A 136 2.71 1.33 10.74
N GLY A 137 2.24 0.65 9.69
CA GLY A 137 1.58 1.28 8.55
C GLY A 137 0.31 2.04 8.93
N TRP A 138 -0.57 1.44 9.73
CA TRP A 138 -1.78 2.11 10.22
C TRP A 138 -1.47 3.28 11.16
N ILE A 139 -0.50 3.12 12.07
CA ILE A 139 -0.04 4.21 12.94
C ILE A 139 0.55 5.35 12.11
N ALA A 140 1.39 5.04 11.11
CA ALA A 140 1.96 6.04 10.22
C ALA A 140 0.89 6.76 9.40
N LEU A 141 -0.16 6.06 8.95
CA LEU A 141 -1.30 6.69 8.26
C LEU A 141 -2.06 7.64 9.19
N ALA A 142 -2.32 7.23 10.44
CA ALA A 142 -2.94 8.09 11.43
C ALA A 142 -2.10 9.36 11.67
N VAL A 143 -0.79 9.21 11.87
CA VAL A 143 0.14 10.35 12.03
C VAL A 143 0.15 11.24 10.78
N ALA A 144 0.11 10.67 9.59
CA ALA A 144 0.07 11.42 8.34
C ALA A 144 -1.16 12.33 8.26
N VAL A 145 -2.33 11.79 8.64
CA VAL A 145 -3.60 12.53 8.67
C VAL A 145 -3.62 13.58 9.78
N PHE A 146 -3.13 13.24 10.99
CA PHE A 146 -3.11 14.18 12.11
C PHE A 146 -2.16 15.36 11.90
N LYS A 147 -1.00 15.14 11.28
CA LYS A 147 -0.03 16.21 11.06
C LYS A 147 -0.42 17.16 9.95
N GLY A 148 -1.31 16.77 9.04
CA GLY A 148 -1.73 17.60 7.90
C GLY A 148 -0.56 18.03 7.01
N LYS A 149 -0.82 18.75 5.91
CA LYS A 149 0.22 19.57 5.29
C LYS A 149 0.46 20.77 6.21
N THR A 150 1.48 20.71 7.07
CA THR A 150 2.02 21.95 7.63
C THR A 150 2.61 22.73 6.47
N ASN A 151 2.08 23.94 6.25
CA ASN A 151 2.60 24.88 5.27
C ASN A 151 3.91 25.44 5.84
N ASP A 152 5.00 24.68 5.69
CA ASP A 152 6.36 25.20 5.90
C ASP A 152 6.92 25.70 4.57
#